data_AF-A0A4D9DGD9-F1
#
_entry.id   AF-A0A4D9DGD9-F1
#
_cell.length_a   1.000
_cell.length_b   1.000
_cell.length_c   1.000
_cell.angle_alpha   90.00
_cell.angle_beta   90.00
_cell.angle_gamma   90.00
#
_symmetry.space_group_name_H-M   'P 1'
#
loop_
_entity.id
_entity.type
_entity.pdbx_description
1 polymer ?
#
loop_
_entity_poly.entity_id
_entity_poly.type
_entity_poly.pdbx_seq_one_letter_code
_entity_poly.pdbx_strand_id
1 'polypeptide(L)'
;MAYMISANMDQGAADFQTEAAISKIFGSEAAWTVTDECIQIMGGMGFMKDAGVERVMRDLRIFRIFEGTNDILRLFVALNGFQVGGAWGWGGGLGGAT
;
A
#
# COMPACT_ATOMS: atom_id res chain seq x y z
N MET A 1 -3.17 5.71 6.46
CA MET A 1 -3.47 5.69 5.02
C MET A 1 -4.85 5.12 4.72
N ALA A 2 -5.24 3.95 5.24
CA ALA A 2 -6.57 3.37 4.99
C ALA A 2 -7.75 4.35 5.23
N TYR A 3 -7.81 4.98 6.41
CA TYR A 3 -8.87 5.94 6.74
C TYR A 3 -8.85 7.23 5.91
N MET A 4 -7.69 7.64 5.40
CA MET A 4 -7.57 8.82 4.54
C MET A 4 -8.19 8.53 3.18
N ILE A 5 -7.94 7.34 2.63
CA ILE A 5 -8.48 6.93 1.33
C ILE A 5 -9.98 6.69 1.42
N SER A 6 -10.46 6.05 2.49
CA SER A 6 -11.91 5.89 2.68
C SER A 6 -12.61 7.25 2.77
N ALA A 7 -12.04 8.21 3.51
CA ALA A 7 -12.59 9.56 3.59
C ALA A 7 -12.60 10.29 2.22
N ASN A 8 -11.55 10.11 1.41
CA ASN A 8 -11.51 10.68 0.06
C ASN A 8 -12.54 10.03 -0.88
N MET A 9 -12.75 8.71 -0.77
CA MET A 9 -13.79 8.00 -1.51
C MET A 9 -15.19 8.48 -1.11
N ASP A 10 -15.43 8.67 0.18
CA ASP A 10 -16.72 9.17 0.70
C ASP A 10 -16.99 10.62 0.25
N GLN A 11 -15.95 11.42 0.04
CA GLN A 11 -16.03 12.78 -0.52
C GLN A 11 -16.24 12.81 -2.03
N GLY A 12 -16.28 11.66 -2.71
CA GLY A 12 -16.50 11.56 -4.15
C GLY A 12 -15.28 11.89 -5.00
N ALA A 13 -14.06 11.73 -4.46
CA ALA A 13 -12.85 11.88 -5.26
C ALA A 13 -12.86 10.89 -6.44
N ALA A 14 -12.67 11.39 -7.66
CA ALA A 14 -12.70 10.58 -8.87
C ALA A 14 -11.39 9.82 -9.12
N ASP A 15 -10.28 10.33 -8.57
CA ASP A 15 -8.94 9.77 -8.76
C ASP A 15 -8.33 9.42 -7.39
N PHE A 16 -8.40 8.13 -7.04
CA PHE A 16 -7.87 7.58 -5.78
C PHE A 16 -7.09 6.28 -6.02
N GLN A 17 -6.93 5.88 -7.28
CA GLN A 17 -6.38 4.57 -7.64
C GLN A 17 -4.91 4.46 -7.23
N THR A 18 -4.15 5.54 -7.37
CA THR A 18 -2.73 5.60 -7.02
C THR A 18 -2.52 5.58 -5.51
N GLU A 19 -3.30 6.36 -4.76
CA GLU A 19 -3.28 6.38 -3.29
C GLU A 19 -3.72 5.02 -2.72
N ALA A 20 -4.76 4.42 -3.29
CA ALA A 20 -5.22 3.08 -2.93
C ALA A 20 -4.11 2.04 -3.13
N ALA A 21 -3.45 2.03 -4.28
CA ALA A 21 -2.34 1.13 -4.57
C ALA A 21 -1.17 1.31 -3.59
N ILE A 22 -0.79 2.57 -3.28
CA ILE A 22 0.26 2.88 -2.30
C ILE A 22 -0.10 2.34 -0.91
N SER A 23 -1.35 2.54 -0.47
CA SER A 23 -1.79 2.08 0.85
C SER A 23 -1.77 0.57 0.99
N LYS A 24 -2.12 -0.17 -0.07
CA LYS A 24 -2.09 -1.63 -0.10
C LYS A 24 -0.65 -2.14 0.01
N ILE A 25 0.26 -1.60 -0.79
CA ILE A 25 1.68 -1.98 -0.75
C ILE A 25 2.23 -1.74 0.66
N PHE A 26 2.02 -0.54 1.19
CA PHE A 26 2.53 -0.17 2.51
C PHE A 26 1.92 -1.02 3.63
N GLY A 27 0.60 -1.21 3.64
CA GLY A 27 -0.08 -1.99 4.68
C GLY A 27 0.37 -3.45 4.71
N SER A 28 0.53 -4.07 3.54
CA SER A 28 0.97 -5.47 3.43
C SER A 28 2.44 -5.68 3.83
N GLU A 29 3.34 -4.76 3.47
CA GLU A 29 4.75 -4.83 3.86
C GLU A 29 4.96 -4.50 5.33
N ALA A 30 4.29 -3.45 5.83
CA ALA A 30 4.37 -3.06 7.24
C ALA A 30 3.84 -4.16 8.16
N ALA A 31 2.70 -4.77 7.83
CA ALA A 31 2.16 -5.87 8.62
C ALA A 31 3.11 -7.07 8.67
N TRP A 32 3.78 -7.37 7.54
CA TRP A 32 4.78 -8.44 7.48
C TRP A 32 5.98 -8.13 8.41
N THR A 33 6.57 -6.94 8.30
CA THR A 33 7.71 -6.53 9.13
C THR A 33 7.36 -6.52 10.62
N VAL A 34 6.21 -5.96 11.01
CA VAL A 34 5.78 -5.92 12.42
C VAL A 34 5.60 -7.32 12.99
N THR A 35 5.05 -8.26 12.20
CA THR A 35 4.85 -9.63 12.66
C THR A 35 6.17 -10.38 12.79
N ASP A 36 7.09 -10.17 11.85
CA ASP A 36 8.44 -10.75 11.89
C ASP A 36 9.23 -10.26 13.11
N GLU A 37 9.20 -8.95 13.39
CA GLU A 37 9.82 -8.36 14.58
C GLU A 37 9.16 -8.87 15.87
N CYS A 38 7.83 -9.05 15.88
CA CYS A 38 7.12 -9.60 17.03
C CYS A 38 7.59 -11.03 17.36
N ILE A 39 7.78 -11.89 16.34
CA ILE A 39 8.35 -13.23 16.52
C ILE A 39 9.77 -13.14 17.07
N GLN A 40 10.59 -12.25 16.51
CA GLN A 40 11.98 -12.07 16.95
C GLN A 40 12.07 -11.62 18.42
N ILE A 41 11.19 -10.71 18.86
CA ILE A 41 11.14 -10.21 20.24
C ILE A 41 10.71 -11.31 21.22
N MET A 42 9.74 -12.15 20.85
CA MET A 42 9.29 -13.26 21.69
C MET A 42 10.26 -14.45 21.68
N GLY A 43 11.27 -14.45 20.80
CA GLY A 43 12.23 -15.53 20.66
C GLY A 43 11.56 -16.86 20.32
N GLY A 44 12.01 -17.95 20.95
CA GLY A 44 11.49 -19.29 20.69
C GLY A 44 9.98 -19.44 20.94
N MET A 45 9.41 -18.62 21.81
CA MET A 45 7.97 -18.64 22.11
C MET A 45 7.14 -18.11 20.94
N GLY A 46 7.66 -17.13 20.19
CA GLY A 46 6.97 -16.56 19.03
C GLY A 46 6.77 -17.54 17.88
N PHE A 47 7.54 -18.64 17.85
CA PHE A 47 7.41 -19.71 16.88
C PHE A 47 6.50 -20.87 17.35
N MET A 48 6.08 -20.84 18.62
CA MET A 48 5.21 -21.87 19.18
C MET A 48 3.75 -21.59 18.81
N LYS A 49 3.01 -22.66 18.48
CA LYS A 49 1.58 -22.57 18.13
C LYS A 49 0.70 -21.95 19.22
N ASP A 50 1.15 -22.03 20.48
CA ASP A 50 0.42 -21.48 21.62
C ASP A 50 0.43 -19.95 21.64
N ALA A 51 1.45 -19.30 21.08
CA ALA A 51 1.51 -17.84 20.97
C ALA A 51 0.64 -17.30 19.82
N GLY A 52 0.38 -18.12 18.79
CA GLY A 52 -0.51 -17.80 17.66
C GLY A 52 0.04 -16.79 16.64
N VAL A 53 1.23 -16.23 16.87
CA VAL A 53 1.85 -15.23 15.98
C VAL A 53 2.39 -15.86 14.70
N GLU A 54 2.83 -17.13 14.76
CA GLU A 54 3.24 -17.92 13.60
C GLU A 54 2.08 -18.23 12.65
N ARG A 55 0.83 -18.22 13.16
CA ARG A 55 -0.38 -18.29 12.33
C ARG A 55 -0.61 -16.98 11.60
N VAL A 56 -0.52 -15.85 12.32
CA VAL A 56 -0.66 -14.50 11.72
C VAL A 56 0.38 -14.29 10.63
N MET A 57 1.64 -14.70 10.84
CA MET A 57 2.69 -14.61 9.83
C MET A 57 2.33 -15.39 8.55
N ARG A 58 1.78 -16.60 8.69
CA ARG A 58 1.33 -17.41 7.52
C ARG A 58 0.18 -16.74 6.78
N ASP A 59 -0.80 -16.21 7.52
CA ASP A 59 -1.96 -15.53 6.95
C ASP A 59 -1.54 -14.22 6.25
N LEU A 60 -0.54 -13.50 6.77
CA LEU A 60 -0.06 -12.26 6.17
C LEU A 60 0.69 -12.46 4.85
N ARG A 61 1.24 -13.64 4.59
CA ARG A 61 2.09 -13.88 3.42
C ARG A 61 1.36 -13.67 2.09
N ILE A 62 0.06 -13.99 2.05
CA ILE A 62 -0.75 -13.90 0.82
C ILE A 62 -1.13 -12.45 0.48
N PHE A 63 -1.22 -11.54 1.46
CA PHE A 63 -1.60 -10.14 1.22
C PHE A 63 -0.64 -9.38 0.30
N ARG A 64 0.62 -9.82 0.20
CA ARG A 64 1.61 -9.25 -0.73
C ARG A 64 1.41 -9.69 -2.19
N ILE A 65 0.60 -10.73 -2.42
CA ILE A 65 0.41 -11.36 -3.74
C ILE A 65 -1.02 -11.13 -4.25
N PHE A 66 -2.01 -11.23 -3.36
CA PHE A 66 -3.42 -11.08 -3.70
C PHE A 66 -3.81 -9.61 -3.94
N GLU A 67 -4.89 -9.40 -4.69
CA GLU A 67 -5.39 -8.09 -5.18
C GLU A 67 -4.33 -7.23 -5.90
N GLY A 68 -3.43 -7.89 -6.63
CA GLY A 68 -2.28 -7.27 -7.29
C GLY A 68 -1.01 -7.45 -6.47
N THR A 69 0.02 -8.03 -7.08
CA THR A 69 1.31 -8.20 -6.41
C THR A 69 1.93 -6.84 -6.10
N ASN A 70 2.64 -6.74 -4.98
CA ASN A 70 3.26 -5.47 -4.60
C ASN A 70 4.18 -4.91 -5.69
N ASP A 71 4.86 -5.77 -6.45
CA ASP A 71 5.73 -5.36 -7.55
C ASP A 71 4.95 -4.75 -8.72
N ILE A 72 3.81 -5.36 -9.10
CA ILE A 72 2.93 -4.83 -10.16
C ILE A 72 2.28 -3.52 -9.71
N LEU A 73 1.86 -3.43 -8.44
CA LEU A 73 1.31 -2.18 -7.90
C LEU A 73 2.36 -1.07 -7.85
N ARG A 74 3.63 -1.39 -7.55
CA ARG A 74 4.74 -0.42 -7.59
C ARG A 74 4.97 0.09 -9.02
N LEU A 75 4.92 -0.79 -10.01
CA LEU A 75 4.96 -0.43 -11.43
C LEU A 75 3.77 0.45 -11.84
N PHE A 76 2.57 0.11 -11.37
CA PHE A 76 1.35 0.90 -11.63
C PHE A 76 1.47 2.32 -11.07
N VAL A 77 1.90 2.46 -9.81
CA VAL A 77 2.11 3.76 -9.16
C VAL A 77 3.16 4.58 -9.91
N ALA A 78 4.27 3.96 -10.33
CA ALA A 78 5.30 4.65 -11.10
C ALA A 78 4.78 5.15 -12.45
N LEU A 79 4.09 4.30 -13.21
CA LEU A 79 3.54 4.66 -14.53
C LEU A 79 2.48 5.75 -14.43
N ASN A 80 1.53 5.62 -13.50
CA ASN A 80 0.49 6.60 -13.29
C ASN A 80 1.09 7.94 -12.83
N GLY A 81 2.08 7.92 -11.94
CA GLY A 81 2.84 9.10 -11.55
C GLY A 81 3.52 9.81 -12.72
N PHE A 82 4.10 9.06 -13.67
CA PHE A 82 4.67 9.64 -14.89
C PHE A 82 3.62 10.27 -15.81
N GLN A 83 2.41 9.73 -15.89
CA GLN A 83 1.33 10.32 -16.69
C GLN A 83 0.89 11.68 -16.14
N VAL A 84 0.76 11.79 -14.81
CA VAL A 84 0.45 13.06 -14.13
C VAL A 84 1.58 14.07 -14.32
N GLY A 85 2.84 13.65 -14.17
CA GLY A 85 4.01 14.53 -14.39
C GLY A 85 4.20 14.94 -15.85
N GLY A 86 3.90 14.05 -16.80
CA GLY A 86 3.96 14.33 -18.24
C GLY A 86 2.88 15.31 -18.70
N ALA A 87 1.69 15.26 -18.10
CA ALA A 87 0.64 16.27 -18.33
C ALA A 87 1.11 17.68 -17.89
N TRP A 88 1.89 17.75 -16.80
CA TRP A 88 2.51 19.00 -16.34
C TRP A 88 3.62 19.50 -17.26
N GLY A 89 4.42 18.59 -17.85
CA GLY A 89 5.57 18.91 -18.71
C GLY A 89 5.23 19.41 -20.12
N TRP A 90 3.97 19.29 -20.58
CA TRP A 90 3.55 19.69 -21.93
C TRP A 90 2.33 20.64 -21.96
N GLY A 91 1.75 21.01 -20.82
CA GLY A 91 0.54 21.86 -20.74
C GLY A 91 0.56 22.99 -19.70
N GLY A 92 1.64 23.15 -18.91
CA GLY A 92 1.74 24.15 -17.84
C GLY A 92 2.07 25.58 -18.28
N GLY A 93 1.65 25.99 -19.48
CA GLY A 93 1.74 27.37 -19.96
C GLY A 93 0.41 27.81 -20.54
N LEU A 94 -0.28 28.70 -19.82
CA LEU A 94 -1.52 29.43 -20.16
C LEU A 94 -2.85 28.71 -19.89
N GLY A 95 -3.55 29.18 -18.84
CA GLY A 95 -5.00 29.06 -18.74
C GLY A 95 -5.57 29.09 -17.32
N GLY A 96 -5.63 30.26 -16.68
CA GLY A 96 -6.36 30.41 -15.42
C GLY A 96 -6.04 31.64 -14.56
N ALA A 97 -5.86 32.81 -15.17
CA ALA A 97 -5.82 34.08 -14.45
C ALA A 97 -6.38 35.21 -15.33
N THR A 98 -7.67 35.11 -15.64
CA THR A 98 -8.59 36.21 -15.99
C THR A 98 -10.01 35.75 -15.72
#